data_AF-A0A7S4C5R6-F1
#
_entry.id   AF-A0A7S4C5R6-F1
#
_cell.length_a   1.000
_cell.length_b   1.000
_cell.length_c   1.000
_cell.angle_alpha   90.00
_cell.angle_beta   90.00
_cell.angle_gamma   90.00
#
_symmetry.space_group_name_H-M   'P 1'
#
loop_
_entity.id
_entity.type
_entity.pdbx_description
1 polymer ?
#
loop_
_entity_poly.entity_id
_entity_poly.type
_entity_poly.pdbx_seq_one_letter_code
_entity_poly.pdbx_strand_id
1 'polypeptide(L)'
;GSLARFDCVHMRRRDFIADHAQEEVGVDEYGEKAAARLRMLHARRGARGQAQGGGAHTAQPTLYLASDVAEQPATRAIFQRHFQRVVTLMDVFPAWELDTFGSFQHSQLSGAERAEAVARDMRFGAVEQLICSAAADFVGNKWSTFTHHVCHLREQRNGRGGGCDGSDVYGREIDPLMEYV
;
A
#
# COMPACT_ATOMS: atom_id res chain seq x y z
N GLY A 1 6.18 -22.70 -4.73
CA GLY A 1 5.98 -22.03 -6.02
C GLY A 1 6.24 -20.56 -5.85
N SER A 2 7.07 -19.95 -6.71
CA SER A 2 7.34 -18.52 -6.66
C SER A 2 6.09 -17.76 -7.11
N LEU A 3 5.27 -17.30 -6.16
CA LEU A 3 4.25 -16.28 -6.44
C LEU A 3 4.95 -15.12 -7.15
N ALA A 4 4.33 -14.57 -8.19
CA ALA A 4 4.87 -13.41 -8.89
C ALA A 4 5.23 -12.33 -7.87
N ARG A 5 6.50 -11.87 -7.89
CA ARG A 5 6.97 -10.83 -6.96
C ARG A 5 6.35 -9.49 -7.37
N PHE A 6 5.44 -8.99 -6.56
CA PHE A 6 4.92 -7.64 -6.65
C PHE A 6 5.36 -6.84 -5.43
N ASP A 7 5.45 -5.53 -5.58
CA ASP A 7 5.60 -4.60 -4.46
C ASP A 7 4.23 -3.97 -4.16
N CYS A 8 4.03 -3.53 -2.92
CA CYS A 8 2.84 -2.74 -2.57
C CYS A 8 3.25 -1.33 -2.11
N VAL A 9 2.49 -0.33 -2.59
CA VAL A 9 2.49 1.02 -2.03
C VAL A 9 1.11 1.30 -1.46
N HIS A 10 1.05 1.73 -0.21
CA HIS A 10 -0.13 2.30 0.40
C HIS A 10 -0.06 3.84 0.40
N MET A 11 -1.07 4.50 -0.16
CA MET A 11 -1.23 5.96 -0.14
C MET A 11 -2.62 6.34 0.40
N ARG A 12 -2.69 7.05 1.51
CA ARG A 12 -3.94 7.53 2.11
C ARG A 12 -4.11 9.03 1.85
N ARG A 13 -5.29 9.48 1.37
CA ARG A 13 -5.56 10.90 1.09
C ARG A 13 -6.73 11.52 1.85
N ARG A 14 -7.82 10.79 2.13
CA ARG A 14 -9.11 11.40 2.52
C ARG A 14 -9.21 11.91 3.95
N ASP A 15 -8.67 11.16 4.91
CA ASP A 15 -8.98 11.41 6.34
C ASP A 15 -7.74 11.52 7.21
N PHE A 16 -6.57 11.52 6.58
CA PHE A 16 -5.34 11.26 7.32
C PHE A 16 -4.83 12.49 8.08
N ILE A 17 -5.41 13.67 7.87
CA ILE A 17 -4.73 14.88 8.31
C ILE A 17 -5.59 16.03 8.81
N ALA A 18 -6.21 15.85 9.98
CA ALA A 18 -6.47 16.99 10.86
C ALA A 18 -5.17 17.44 11.58
N ASP A 19 -4.29 16.50 12.00
CA ASP A 19 -3.20 16.81 12.95
C ASP A 19 -1.77 16.84 12.36
N HIS A 20 -1.58 16.38 11.11
CA HIS A 20 -0.28 16.34 10.43
C HIS A 20 -0.26 17.02 9.04
N ALA A 21 -1.20 17.94 8.76
CA ALA A 21 -1.60 18.33 7.38
C ALA A 21 -0.43 18.92 6.59
N GLN A 22 0.55 19.47 7.30
CA GLN A 22 1.84 19.90 6.78
C GLN A 22 2.66 18.80 6.07
N GLU A 23 2.32 17.52 6.22
CA GLU A 23 3.01 16.39 5.56
C GLU A 23 2.26 15.89 4.32
N GLU A 24 1.14 16.51 3.92
CA GLU A 24 0.47 16.17 2.66
C GLU A 24 1.36 16.56 1.49
N VAL A 25 1.78 15.56 0.72
CA VAL A 25 2.49 15.75 -0.55
C VAL A 25 1.57 15.43 -1.71
N GLY A 26 1.80 16.07 -2.85
CA GLY A 26 1.07 15.76 -4.07
C GLY A 26 1.27 14.29 -4.49
N VAL A 27 0.30 13.73 -5.20
CA VAL A 27 0.33 12.32 -5.67
C VAL A 27 1.62 11.99 -6.43
N ASP A 28 2.14 12.94 -7.22
CA ASP A 28 3.37 12.75 -7.99
C ASP A 28 4.61 12.67 -7.10
N GLU A 29 4.73 13.60 -6.15
CA GLU A 29 5.79 13.57 -5.14
C GLU A 29 5.72 12.29 -4.28
N TYR A 30 4.51 11.85 -3.91
CA TYR A 30 4.34 10.58 -3.20
C TYR A 30 4.82 9.39 -4.04
N GLY A 31 4.47 9.36 -5.32
CA GLY A 31 4.90 8.34 -6.27
C GLY A 31 6.43 8.29 -6.42
N GLU A 32 7.07 9.45 -6.54
CA GLU A 32 8.53 9.56 -6.62
C GLU A 32 9.22 9.03 -5.35
N LYS A 33 8.76 9.46 -4.17
CA LYS A 33 9.31 9.00 -2.88
C LYS A 33 9.11 7.50 -2.70
N ALA A 34 7.93 6.98 -3.06
CA ALA A 34 7.64 5.55 -3.00
C ALA A 34 8.57 4.74 -3.91
N ALA A 35 8.80 5.21 -5.14
CA ALA A 35 9.72 4.57 -6.09
C ALA A 35 11.17 4.63 -5.63
N ALA A 36 11.62 5.77 -5.07
CA ALA A 36 12.93 5.87 -4.45
C ALA A 36 13.08 4.88 -3.28
N ARG A 37 12.03 4.74 -2.46
CA ARG A 37 12.07 3.85 -1.30
C ARG A 37 12.11 2.38 -1.67
N LEU A 38 11.29 1.95 -2.63
CA LEU A 38 11.32 0.59 -3.14
C LEU A 38 12.69 0.24 -3.77
N ARG A 39 13.30 1.17 -4.52
CA ARG A 39 14.67 0.98 -5.03
C ARG A 39 15.69 0.74 -3.91
N MET A 40 15.59 1.47 -2.80
CA MET A 40 16.46 1.23 -1.63
C MET A 40 16.23 -0.15 -0.99
N LEU A 41 14.97 -0.57 -0.84
CA LEU A 41 14.62 -1.88 -0.28
C LEU A 41 15.11 -3.02 -1.19
N HIS A 42 14.94 -2.88 -2.51
CA HIS A 42 15.47 -3.82 -3.51
C HIS A 42 16.99 -3.94 -3.41
N ALA A 43 17.70 -2.81 -3.29
CA ALA A 43 19.16 -2.81 -3.14
C ALA A 43 19.61 -3.52 -1.86
N ARG A 44 18.95 -3.25 -0.73
CA ARG A 44 19.23 -3.94 0.56
C ARG A 44 19.00 -5.44 0.47
N ARG A 45 17.92 -5.87 -0.20
CA ARG A 45 17.61 -7.29 -0.43
C ARG A 45 18.62 -7.94 -1.39
N GLY A 46 18.98 -7.25 -2.46
CA GLY A 46 19.98 -7.71 -3.42
C GLY A 46 21.35 -7.91 -2.77
N ALA A 47 21.79 -6.98 -1.92
CA ALA A 47 23.02 -7.11 -1.14
C ALA A 47 22.97 -8.32 -0.18
N ARG A 48 21.83 -8.59 0.46
CA ARG A 48 21.64 -9.79 1.30
C ARG A 48 21.61 -11.09 0.48
N GLY A 49 21.03 -11.07 -0.73
CA GLY A 49 20.92 -12.23 -1.62
C GLY A 49 22.21 -12.57 -2.37
N GLN A 50 23.03 -11.57 -2.72
CA GLN A 50 24.34 -11.79 -3.37
C GLN A 50 25.34 -12.51 -2.46
N ALA A 51 25.18 -12.42 -1.13
CA ALA A 51 25.95 -13.22 -0.18
C ALA A 51 25.62 -14.73 -0.23
N GLN A 52 24.56 -15.16 -0.92
CA GLN A 52 24.12 -16.57 -0.98
C GLN A 52 23.97 -17.14 -2.40
N GLY A 53 24.47 -16.46 -3.43
CA GLY A 53 24.60 -17.00 -4.78
C GLY A 53 23.33 -16.99 -5.62
N GLY A 54 23.48 -16.61 -6.89
CA GLY A 54 22.46 -16.73 -7.94
C GLY A 54 21.86 -15.40 -8.37
N GLY A 55 22.20 -14.97 -9.60
CA GLY A 55 21.72 -13.74 -10.23
C GLY A 55 20.21 -13.68 -10.38
N ALA A 56 19.65 -12.47 -10.37
CA ALA A 56 18.22 -12.25 -10.52
C ALA A 56 17.91 -11.30 -11.69
N HIS A 57 16.93 -11.73 -12.47
CA HIS A 57 16.33 -11.04 -13.61
C HIS A 57 15.89 -9.60 -13.32
N THR A 58 16.12 -8.76 -14.32
CA THR A 58 16.00 -7.29 -14.39
C THR A 58 14.60 -6.78 -14.75
N ALA A 59 13.53 -7.51 -14.42
CA ALA A 59 12.16 -6.99 -14.61
C ALA A 59 11.73 -6.19 -13.38
N GLN A 60 11.30 -4.94 -13.57
CA GLN A 60 10.69 -4.18 -12.46
C GLN A 60 9.44 -4.94 -11.98
N PRO A 61 9.29 -5.19 -10.66
CA PRO A 61 8.13 -5.88 -10.13
C PRO A 61 6.85 -5.08 -10.41
N THR A 62 5.72 -5.79 -10.53
CA THR A 62 4.40 -5.15 -10.60
C THR A 62 4.15 -4.39 -9.31
N LEU A 63 3.63 -3.17 -9.39
CA LEU A 63 3.17 -2.41 -8.24
C LEU A 63 1.68 -2.69 -7.99
N TYR A 64 1.34 -3.11 -6.79
CA TYR A 64 0.00 -3.01 -6.24
C TYR A 64 -0.17 -1.67 -5.51
N LEU A 65 -1.12 -0.84 -5.93
CA LEU A 65 -1.41 0.45 -5.30
C LEU A 65 -2.67 0.34 -4.43
N ALA A 66 -2.47 0.32 -3.11
CA ALA A 66 -3.54 0.45 -2.12
C ALA A 66 -3.78 1.95 -1.84
N SER A 67 -4.94 2.49 -2.25
CA SER A 67 -5.28 3.88 -1.97
C SER A 67 -6.78 4.14 -2.07
N ASP A 68 -7.28 5.02 -1.21
CA ASP A 68 -8.64 5.57 -1.25
C ASP A 68 -8.92 6.46 -2.48
N VAL A 69 -7.90 6.69 -3.31
CA VAL A 69 -7.96 7.37 -4.60
C VAL A 69 -7.22 6.58 -5.70
N ALA A 70 -6.87 5.30 -5.48
CA ALA A 70 -6.13 4.47 -6.44
C ALA A 70 -6.86 4.39 -7.79
N GLU A 71 -8.18 4.26 -7.73
CA GLU A 71 -9.05 4.07 -8.89
C GLU A 71 -9.31 5.36 -9.69
N GLN A 72 -8.86 6.52 -9.20
CA GLN A 72 -8.95 7.75 -9.97
C GLN A 72 -7.97 7.66 -11.16
N PRO A 73 -8.41 7.85 -12.42
CA PRO A 73 -7.53 7.73 -13.58
C PRO A 73 -6.28 8.63 -13.48
N ALA A 74 -6.43 9.83 -12.90
CA ALA A 74 -5.32 10.75 -12.66
C ALA A 74 -4.27 10.18 -11.69
N THR A 75 -4.68 9.56 -10.58
CA THR A 75 -3.77 8.91 -9.63
C THR A 75 -2.99 7.79 -10.30
N ARG A 76 -3.69 6.90 -11.02
CA ARG A 76 -3.08 5.77 -11.72
C ARG A 76 -2.07 6.25 -12.77
N ALA A 77 -2.44 7.24 -13.59
CA ALA A 77 -1.57 7.81 -14.60
C ALA A 77 -0.29 8.44 -14.01
N ILE A 78 -0.39 9.06 -12.84
CA ILE A 78 0.77 9.61 -12.12
C ILE A 78 1.69 8.49 -11.64
N PHE A 79 1.16 7.46 -10.97
CA PHE A 79 1.98 6.32 -10.52
C PHE A 79 2.61 5.56 -11.69
N GLN A 80 1.94 5.46 -12.83
CA GLN A 80 2.48 4.85 -14.04
C GLN A 80 3.71 5.58 -14.63
N ARG A 81 3.98 6.83 -14.23
CA ARG A 81 5.24 7.53 -14.57
C ARG A 81 6.45 6.95 -13.83
N HIS A 82 6.21 6.37 -12.66
CA HIS A 82 7.25 5.86 -11.75
C HIS A 82 7.37 4.33 -11.80
N PHE A 83 6.31 3.63 -12.21
CA PHE A 83 6.21 2.17 -12.19
C PHE A 83 5.70 1.62 -13.52
N GLN A 84 6.38 0.62 -14.08
CA GLN A 84 6.02 0.02 -15.38
C GLN A 84 4.62 -0.59 -15.42
N ARG A 85 4.17 -1.19 -14.30
CA ARG A 85 2.85 -1.80 -14.20
C ARG A 85 2.25 -1.49 -12.83
N VAL A 86 1.10 -0.82 -12.85
CA VAL A 86 0.32 -0.49 -11.66
C VAL A 86 -1.00 -1.26 -11.73
N VAL A 87 -1.25 -2.04 -10.69
CA VAL A 87 -2.45 -2.85 -10.45
C VAL A 87 -3.14 -2.32 -9.20
N THR A 88 -4.46 -2.21 -9.22
CA THR A 88 -5.29 -1.82 -8.07
C THR A 88 -6.24 -2.95 -7.68
N LEU A 89 -7.04 -2.75 -6.64
CA LEU A 89 -8.03 -3.75 -6.20
C LEU A 89 -8.97 -4.15 -7.35
N MET A 90 -9.42 -3.16 -8.15
CA MET A 90 -10.34 -3.37 -9.27
C MET A 90 -9.73 -4.14 -10.46
N ASP A 91 -8.40 -4.13 -10.58
CA ASP A 91 -7.70 -4.94 -11.58
C ASP A 91 -7.58 -6.42 -11.14
N VAL A 92 -7.67 -6.69 -9.83
CA VAL A 92 -7.59 -8.03 -9.23
C VAL A 92 -8.97 -8.66 -9.08
N PHE A 93 -9.99 -7.85 -8.76
CA PHE A 93 -11.38 -8.26 -8.60
C PHE A 93 -12.27 -7.57 -9.66
N PRO A 94 -12.78 -8.30 -10.67
CA PRO A 94 -13.50 -7.70 -11.79
C PRO A 94 -14.83 -7.05 -11.38
N ALA A 95 -15.21 -6.01 -12.11
CA ALA A 95 -16.27 -5.05 -11.77
C ALA A 95 -17.70 -5.60 -11.59
N TRP A 96 -18.00 -6.86 -11.94
CA TRP A 96 -19.33 -7.45 -11.77
C TRP A 96 -19.59 -7.96 -10.35
N GLU A 97 -18.55 -8.04 -9.50
CA GLU A 97 -18.74 -8.01 -8.05
C GLU A 97 -18.96 -6.59 -7.53
N LEU A 98 -18.81 -5.55 -8.37
CA LEU A 98 -18.78 -4.14 -7.98
C LEU A 98 -19.93 -3.23 -8.50
N ASP A 99 -20.96 -3.77 -9.14
CA ASP A 99 -22.15 -3.00 -9.58
C ASP A 99 -23.01 -2.50 -8.39
N THR A 100 -22.61 -2.83 -7.16
CA THR A 100 -23.20 -2.35 -5.89
C THR A 100 -22.46 -1.14 -5.30
N PHE A 101 -21.38 -0.66 -5.94
CA PHE A 101 -20.36 0.19 -5.29
C PHE A 101 -20.50 1.62 -5.78
N GLY A 102 -21.51 2.27 -5.21
CA GLY A 102 -21.58 3.71 -5.18
C GLY A 102 -20.24 4.28 -4.73
N SER A 103 -19.88 5.43 -5.29
CA SER A 103 -18.70 6.19 -4.94
C SER A 103 -18.42 6.12 -3.42
N PHE A 104 -17.14 6.07 -3.04
CA PHE A 104 -16.66 6.23 -1.66
C PHE A 104 -17.10 7.57 -1.00
N GLN A 105 -18.08 8.29 -1.56
CA GLN A 105 -18.71 9.48 -0.99
C GLN A 105 -19.88 9.05 -0.09
N HIS A 106 -19.55 8.59 1.12
CA HIS A 106 -20.55 8.26 2.14
C HIS A 106 -21.30 9.47 2.69
N SER A 107 -20.92 10.68 2.29
CA SER A 107 -21.50 11.93 2.79
C SER A 107 -22.97 12.13 2.39
N GLN A 108 -23.46 11.39 1.40
CA GLN A 108 -24.87 11.45 0.98
C GLN A 108 -25.71 10.26 1.45
N LEU A 109 -25.10 9.23 2.05
CA LEU A 109 -25.81 8.06 2.58
C LEU A 109 -26.16 8.28 4.06
N SER A 110 -27.28 7.71 4.52
CA SER A 110 -27.70 7.80 5.92
C SER A 110 -28.18 6.45 6.46
N GLY A 111 -28.24 6.31 7.80
CA GLY A 111 -28.78 5.11 8.44
C GLY A 111 -28.10 3.81 8.02
N ALA A 112 -28.91 2.80 7.70
CA ALA A 112 -28.45 1.46 7.36
C ALA A 112 -27.60 1.40 6.08
N GLU A 113 -27.91 2.23 5.08
CA GLU A 113 -27.17 2.28 3.81
C GLU A 113 -25.74 2.77 4.01
N ARG A 114 -25.56 3.78 4.88
CA ARG A 114 -24.24 4.25 5.28
C ARG A 114 -23.47 3.20 6.06
N ALA A 115 -24.14 2.51 7.00
CA ALA A 115 -23.50 1.46 7.79
C ALA A 115 -23.02 0.29 6.91
N GLU A 116 -23.82 -0.11 5.92
CA GLU A 116 -23.45 -1.14 4.96
C GLU A 116 -22.28 -0.71 4.08
N ALA A 117 -22.30 0.52 3.57
CA ALA A 117 -21.23 1.07 2.75
C ALA A 117 -19.89 1.14 3.54
N VAL A 118 -19.93 1.59 4.79
CA VAL A 118 -18.74 1.59 5.68
C VAL A 118 -18.24 0.16 5.96
N ALA A 119 -19.14 -0.77 6.27
CA ALA A 119 -18.75 -2.16 6.53
C ALA A 119 -18.09 -2.81 5.30
N ARG A 120 -18.53 -2.42 4.10
CA ARG A 120 -17.97 -2.89 2.84
C ARG A 120 -16.57 -2.32 2.59
N ASP A 121 -16.38 -1.02 2.83
CA ASP A 121 -15.06 -0.38 2.77
C ASP A 121 -14.06 -1.02 3.73
N MET A 122 -14.50 -1.36 4.95
CA MET A 122 -13.66 -2.06 5.92
C MET A 122 -13.21 -3.43 5.42
N ARG A 123 -14.10 -4.18 4.75
CA ARG A 123 -13.76 -5.49 4.16
C ARG A 123 -12.72 -5.34 3.05
N PHE A 124 -12.87 -4.34 2.19
CA PHE A 124 -11.87 -4.06 1.16
C PHE A 124 -10.54 -3.61 1.74
N GLY A 125 -10.56 -2.72 2.73
CA GLY A 125 -9.35 -2.35 3.46
C GLY A 125 -8.63 -3.58 4.03
N ALA A 126 -9.36 -4.55 4.58
CA ALA A 126 -8.79 -5.80 5.08
C ALA A 126 -8.20 -6.66 3.95
N VAL A 127 -8.87 -6.78 2.80
CA VAL A 127 -8.33 -7.50 1.62
C VAL A 127 -7.05 -6.84 1.12
N GLU A 128 -7.03 -5.52 0.99
CA GLU A 128 -5.83 -4.79 0.55
C GLU A 128 -4.67 -4.93 1.55
N GLN A 129 -4.94 -4.92 2.85
CA GLN A 129 -3.94 -5.19 3.89
C GLN A 129 -3.34 -6.59 3.73
N LEU A 130 -4.16 -7.61 3.45
CA LEU A 130 -3.69 -8.96 3.20
C LEU A 130 -2.82 -9.04 1.92
N ILE A 131 -3.25 -8.40 0.84
CA ILE A 131 -2.47 -8.31 -0.41
C ILE A 131 -1.12 -7.65 -0.13
N CYS A 132 -1.10 -6.48 0.50
CA CYS A 132 0.14 -5.75 0.80
C CYS A 132 1.04 -6.47 1.81
N SER A 133 0.47 -7.23 2.74
CA SER A 133 1.27 -8.09 3.64
C SER A 133 1.99 -9.22 2.89
N ALA A 134 1.46 -9.64 1.73
CA ALA A 134 2.05 -10.66 0.89
C ALA A 134 3.08 -10.13 -0.12
N ALA A 135 3.15 -8.81 -0.30
CA ALA A 135 4.08 -8.15 -1.21
C ALA A 135 5.55 -8.46 -0.87
N ALA A 136 6.41 -8.46 -1.90
CA ALA A 136 7.84 -8.66 -1.74
C ALA A 136 8.44 -7.52 -0.90
N ASP A 137 8.19 -6.28 -1.31
CA ASP A 137 8.46 -5.07 -0.54
C ASP A 137 7.17 -4.25 -0.37
N PHE A 138 7.12 -3.49 0.73
CA PHE A 138 5.98 -2.66 1.09
C PHE A 138 6.47 -1.26 1.46
N VAL A 139 5.76 -0.25 0.96
CA VAL A 139 5.96 1.16 1.33
C VAL A 139 4.61 1.77 1.73
N GLY A 140 4.59 2.48 2.85
CA GLY A 140 3.41 3.19 3.34
C GLY A 140 3.79 4.43 4.13
N ASN A 141 2.82 5.08 4.74
CA ASN A 141 3.05 6.19 5.66
C ASN A 141 3.01 5.69 7.10
N LYS A 142 4.02 6.01 7.93
CA LYS A 142 4.09 5.60 9.34
C LYS A 142 2.90 6.00 10.18
N TRP A 143 2.13 6.99 9.76
CA TRP A 143 1.00 7.47 10.55
C TRP A 143 -0.26 6.63 10.27
N SER A 144 -0.32 5.90 9.15
CA SER A 144 -1.53 5.17 8.79
C SER A 144 -1.68 3.85 9.55
N THR A 145 -2.83 3.66 10.19
CA THR A 145 -3.26 2.38 10.79
C THR A 145 -3.26 1.23 9.77
N PHE A 146 -3.53 1.52 8.49
CA PHE A 146 -3.37 0.54 7.40
C PHE A 146 -1.92 0.07 7.29
N THR A 147 -0.97 1.00 7.25
CA THR A 147 0.47 0.68 7.21
C THR A 147 0.85 -0.18 8.40
N HIS A 148 0.50 0.24 9.61
CA HIS A 148 0.79 -0.51 10.84
C HIS A 148 0.25 -1.93 10.82
N HIS A 149 -1.01 -2.11 10.40
CA HIS A 149 -1.59 -3.44 10.34
C HIS A 149 -0.89 -4.33 9.31
N VAL A 150 -0.52 -3.79 8.14
CA VAL A 150 0.33 -4.53 7.17
C VAL A 150 1.65 -4.95 7.80
N CYS A 151 2.30 -4.07 8.57
CA CYS A 151 3.55 -4.38 9.26
C CYS A 151 3.39 -5.50 10.27
N HIS A 152 2.34 -5.45 11.08
CA HIS A 152 1.97 -6.50 12.02
C HIS A 152 1.78 -7.86 11.32
N LEU A 153 1.02 -7.90 10.22
CA LEU A 153 0.79 -9.13 9.45
C LEU A 153 2.10 -9.69 8.86
N ARG A 154 3.00 -8.82 8.40
CA ARG A 154 4.31 -9.23 7.86
C ARG A 154 5.21 -9.80 8.96
N GLU A 155 5.22 -9.22 10.16
CA GLU A 155 5.93 -9.76 11.32
C GLU A 155 5.39 -11.12 11.76
N GLN A 156 4.06 -11.29 11.80
CA GLN A 156 3.45 -12.59 12.11
C GLN A 156 3.89 -13.68 11.12
N ARG A 157 4.02 -13.33 9.83
CA ARG A 157 4.41 -14.28 8.78
C ARG A 157 5.90 -14.61 8.76
N ASN A 158 6.75 -13.61 9.01
CA ASN A 158 8.20 -13.69 8.75
C ASN A 158 9.07 -13.60 10.03
N GLY A 159 8.45 -13.45 11.20
CA GLY A 159 9.13 -13.26 12.49
C GLY A 159 9.49 -11.80 12.81
N ARG A 160 10.05 -11.58 14.01
CA ARG A 160 10.42 -10.26 14.63
C ARG A 160 11.45 -9.39 13.86
N GLY A 161 11.77 -9.72 12.61
CA GLY A 161 12.59 -8.91 11.71
C GLY A 161 12.03 -8.81 10.28
N GLY A 162 10.84 -9.37 10.05
CA GLY A 162 10.13 -9.30 8.77
C GLY A 162 9.10 -8.17 8.70
N GLY A 163 9.08 -7.29 9.70
CA GLY A 163 8.24 -6.11 9.73
C GLY A 163 8.62 -5.05 8.69
N CYS A 164 8.04 -3.88 8.85
CA CYS A 164 8.17 -2.74 7.94
C CYS A 164 9.41 -1.88 8.20
N ASP A 165 10.54 -2.49 8.58
CA ASP A 165 11.76 -1.72 8.79
C ASP A 165 12.13 -1.00 7.49
N GLY A 166 12.03 0.32 7.56
CA GLY A 166 12.22 1.20 6.42
C GLY A 166 11.10 1.16 5.38
N SER A 167 9.88 0.76 5.69
CA SER A 167 8.73 0.90 4.78
C SER A 167 8.09 2.28 4.79
N ASP A 168 8.46 3.18 5.71
CA ASP A 168 7.95 4.57 5.65
C ASP A 168 8.44 5.27 4.38
N VAL A 169 7.51 5.89 3.68
CA VAL A 169 7.75 6.60 2.41
C VAL A 169 8.71 7.79 2.57
N TYR A 170 8.80 8.38 3.76
CA TYR A 170 9.75 9.44 4.09
C TYR A 170 11.02 8.93 4.79
N GLY A 171 11.16 7.61 4.93
CA GLY A 171 12.34 6.97 5.50
C GLY A 171 12.44 7.06 7.03
N ARG A 172 11.35 7.38 7.73
CA ARG A 172 11.28 7.42 9.19
C ARG A 172 11.17 6.01 9.77
N GLU A 173 11.49 5.88 11.05
CA GLU A 173 11.23 4.65 11.79
C GLU A 173 9.72 4.51 12.06
N ILE A 174 9.18 3.33 11.79
CA ILE A 174 7.81 2.95 12.15
C ILE A 174 7.93 2.24 13.49
N ASP A 175 7.44 2.89 14.55
CA ASP A 175 7.36 2.27 15.87
C ASP A 175 6.27 1.18 15.84
N PRO A 176 6.62 -0.12 16.01
CA PRO A 176 5.65 -1.20 16.01
C PRO A 176 4.74 -1.19 17.25
N LEU A 177 5.07 -0.38 18.27
CA LEU A 177 4.32 -0.19 19.50
C LEU A 177 3.50 1.11 19.51
N MET A 178 3.39 1.83 18.38
CA MET A 178 2.46 2.96 18.30
C MET A 178 1.02 2.45 18.42
N GLU A 179 0.50 2.50 19.65
CA GLU A 179 -0.92 2.38 19.96
C GLU A 179 -1.61 3.67 19.49
N TYR A 180 -2.47 3.56 18.47
CA TYR A 180 -3.37 4.65 18.13
C TYR A 180 -4.68 4.47 18.87
N VAL A 181 -5.04 5.52 19.60
CA VAL A 181 -6.33 5.72 20.29
C VAL A 181 -7.44 5.91 19.27
#